data_AF-A0A523SUQ6-F1
#
_entry.id   AF-A0A523SUQ6-F1
#
_cell.length_a   1.000
_cell.length_b   1.000
_cell.length_c   1.000
_cell.angle_alpha   90.00
_cell.angle_beta   90.00
_cell.angle_gamma   90.00
#
_symmetry.space_group_name_H-M   'P 1'
#
loop_
_entity.id
_entity.type
_entity.pdbx_description
1 polymer ?
#
loop_
_entity_poly.entity_id
_entity_poly.type
_entity_poly.pdbx_seq_one_letter_code
_entity_poly.pdbx_strand_id
1 'polypeptide(L)'
;MNDKGTGIIDFILVIFIVTAVFADSPITSTYFASEYNDITMVRKAEDSDGILTKEFAKFLSSDKNPVDVKAAVINALSWDINGKSNATFYFEYLQQKYYGDKIDNLSFEQLNADEIFCLGYLTAMDDYFDVMDALDMLDVAWSKNDRSFTVSMIYAIVEAQDAMDYDWCEVWFLTEDVLLDESLIMDMRKEAVTAIVDYMRLYEEYCEDYDDYNDYDGNDEQ
;
A
#
# COMPACT_ATOMS: atom_id res chain seq x y z
N MET A 1 24.13 -2.52 -71.36
CA MET A 1 25.17 -1.98 -70.46
C MET A 1 24.47 -1.11 -69.42
N ASN A 2 24.34 -1.69 -68.22
CA ASN A 2 24.19 -1.14 -66.86
C ASN A 2 23.52 0.25 -66.73
N ASP A 3 22.29 0.33 -66.22
CA ASP A 3 21.92 0.24 -64.80
C ASP A 3 22.66 1.28 -63.94
N LYS A 4 21.92 2.25 -63.39
CA LYS A 4 22.03 2.75 -61.99
C LYS A 4 20.75 3.50 -61.61
N GLY A 5 19.77 2.77 -61.08
CA GLY A 5 18.73 3.36 -60.24
C GLY A 5 19.34 3.80 -58.91
N THR A 6 19.38 5.11 -58.66
CA THR A 6 19.73 5.65 -57.34
C THR A 6 18.54 5.51 -56.40
N GLY A 7 18.47 4.37 -55.70
CA GLY A 7 17.61 4.20 -54.54
C GLY A 7 18.23 4.93 -53.34
N ILE A 8 17.60 6.01 -52.90
CA ILE A 8 17.89 6.65 -51.62
C ILE A 8 17.17 5.78 -50.57
N ILE A 9 17.94 5.00 -49.81
CA ILE A 9 17.42 4.26 -48.66
C ILE A 9 17.51 5.22 -47.48
N ASP A 10 16.41 5.89 -47.16
CA ASP A 10 16.26 6.65 -45.92
C ASP A 10 16.17 5.64 -44.76
N PHE A 11 17.24 5.54 -43.99
CA PHE A 11 17.28 4.77 -42.76
C PHE A 11 16.68 5.61 -41.64
N ILE A 12 15.38 5.44 -41.37
CA ILE A 12 14.73 6.05 -40.21
C ILE A 12 15.17 5.25 -38.97
N LEU A 13 16.08 5.83 -38.19
CA LEU A 13 16.47 5.34 -36.88
C LEU A 13 15.35 5.69 -35.89
N VAL A 14 14.46 4.74 -35.59
CA VAL A 14 13.46 4.87 -34.52
C VAL A 14 14.19 4.63 -33.19
N ILE A 15 14.58 5.70 -32.52
CA ILE A 15 15.08 5.64 -31.14
C ILE A 15 13.87 5.41 -30.23
N PHE A 16 13.70 4.17 -29.77
CA PHE A 16 12.84 3.88 -28.62
C PHE A 16 13.55 4.41 -27.37
N ILE A 17 13.16 5.61 -26.91
CA ILE A 17 13.50 6.05 -25.56
C ILE A 17 12.55 5.29 -24.64
N VAL A 18 13.05 4.22 -24.02
CA VAL A 18 12.37 3.63 -22.86
C VAL A 18 12.68 4.58 -21.71
N THR A 19 11.74 5.46 -21.39
CA THR A 19 11.78 6.17 -20.13
C THR A 19 11.51 5.14 -19.05
N ALA A 20 12.45 4.89 -18.16
CA ALA A 20 12.13 4.30 -16.87
C ALA A 20 11.01 5.18 -16.28
N VAL A 21 9.81 4.61 -16.19
CA VAL A 21 8.71 5.26 -15.49
C VAL A 21 9.05 5.03 -14.03
N PHE A 22 9.49 6.09 -13.35
CA PHE A 22 9.72 6.02 -11.92
C PHE A 22 8.45 5.49 -11.27
N ALA A 23 8.61 4.48 -10.42
CA ALA A 23 7.53 4.05 -9.55
C ALA A 23 7.18 5.22 -8.63
N ASP A 24 5.91 5.64 -8.70
CA ASP A 24 5.28 6.61 -7.81
C ASP A 24 5.04 5.98 -6.41
N SER A 25 4.38 6.69 -5.50
CA SER A 25 4.15 6.24 -4.11
C SER A 25 3.55 4.81 -4.00
N PRO A 26 4.19 3.87 -3.25
CA PRO A 26 3.71 2.51 -3.00
C PRO A 26 2.25 2.43 -2.58
N ILE A 27 1.87 3.18 -1.55
CA ILE A 27 0.53 3.08 -0.97
C ILE A 27 -0.56 3.64 -1.89
N THR A 28 -0.24 4.65 -2.69
CA THR A 28 -1.21 5.36 -3.54
C THR A 28 -1.33 4.78 -4.96
N SER A 29 -0.30 4.08 -5.42
CA SER A 29 -0.23 3.51 -6.77
C SER A 29 -0.64 2.03 -6.81
N THR A 30 -0.79 1.43 -5.64
CA THR A 30 -1.23 0.04 -5.48
C THR A 30 -2.74 -0.06 -5.31
N TYR A 31 -3.48 0.06 -6.42
CA TYR A 31 -4.94 -0.01 -6.42
C TYR A 31 -5.46 -1.44 -6.58
N PHE A 32 -5.69 -2.14 -5.46
CA PHE A 32 -6.17 -3.52 -5.42
C PHE A 32 -7.69 -3.66 -5.17
N ALA A 33 -8.39 -2.55 -4.90
CA ALA A 33 -9.84 -2.55 -4.67
C ALA A 33 -10.64 -3.07 -5.87
N SER A 34 -10.10 -2.98 -7.09
CA SER A 34 -10.70 -3.53 -8.32
C SER A 34 -11.02 -5.01 -8.20
N GLU A 35 -10.23 -5.75 -7.42
CA GLU A 35 -10.36 -7.20 -7.22
C GLU A 35 -11.48 -7.57 -6.24
N TYR A 36 -12.19 -6.56 -5.70
CA TYR A 36 -13.32 -6.70 -4.78
C TYR A 36 -14.61 -6.04 -5.32
N ASN A 37 -14.70 -5.79 -6.63
CA ASN A 37 -15.86 -5.15 -7.26
C ASN A 37 -17.19 -5.90 -7.08
N ASP A 38 -17.16 -7.21 -6.79
CA ASP A 38 -18.33 -7.99 -6.40
C ASP A 38 -18.89 -7.59 -5.02
N ILE A 39 -18.10 -6.92 -4.18
CA ILE A 39 -18.49 -6.43 -2.86
C ILE A 39 -19.16 -5.06 -2.99
N THR A 40 -20.44 -5.00 -2.63
CA THR A 40 -21.23 -3.75 -2.68
C THR A 40 -20.62 -2.60 -1.88
N MET A 41 -19.97 -2.87 -0.74
CA MET A 41 -19.37 -1.81 0.07
C MET A 41 -18.14 -1.18 -0.60
N VAL A 42 -17.35 -1.98 -1.32
CA VAL A 42 -16.18 -1.49 -2.06
C VAL A 42 -16.62 -0.56 -3.19
N ARG A 43 -17.57 -1.00 -4.03
CA ARG A 43 -18.13 -0.13 -5.08
C ARG A 43 -18.73 1.17 -4.55
N LYS A 44 -19.42 1.12 -3.41
CA LYS A 44 -19.93 2.34 -2.77
C LYS A 44 -18.83 3.31 -2.35
N ALA A 45 -17.67 2.80 -1.90
CA ALA A 45 -16.53 3.62 -1.54
C ALA A 45 -15.84 4.21 -2.78
N GLU A 46 -15.75 3.47 -3.89
CA GLU A 46 -15.27 4.02 -5.17
C GLU A 46 -16.16 5.19 -5.64
N ASP A 47 -17.48 5.06 -5.48
CA ASP A 47 -18.46 6.07 -5.86
C ASP A 47 -18.62 7.23 -4.85
N SER A 48 -17.84 7.26 -3.75
CA SER A 48 -18.05 8.22 -2.65
C SER A 48 -17.17 9.46 -2.69
N ASP A 49 -16.49 9.71 -3.82
CA ASP A 49 -15.51 10.79 -3.96
C ASP A 49 -14.44 10.77 -2.84
N GLY A 50 -14.10 9.56 -2.36
CA GLY A 50 -13.14 9.34 -1.29
C GLY A 50 -13.57 9.79 0.11
N ILE A 51 -14.86 10.06 0.34
CA ILE A 51 -15.37 10.50 1.65
C ILE A 51 -15.83 9.31 2.49
N LEU A 52 -15.22 9.15 3.68
CA LEU A 52 -15.65 8.15 4.65
C LEU A 52 -17.01 8.54 5.27
N THR A 53 -18.01 7.67 5.13
CA THR A 53 -19.34 7.86 5.70
C THR A 53 -19.53 7.03 6.98
N LYS A 54 -20.59 7.33 7.75
CA LYS A 54 -20.98 6.49 8.90
C LYS A 54 -21.32 5.04 8.51
N GLU A 55 -21.81 4.82 7.29
CA GLU A 55 -22.04 3.46 6.78
C GLU A 55 -20.70 2.70 6.64
N PHE A 56 -19.69 3.35 6.07
CA PHE A 56 -18.34 2.77 5.92
C PHE A 56 -17.68 2.55 7.28
N ALA A 57 -17.69 3.54 8.17
CA ALA A 57 -17.14 3.38 9.52
C ALA A 57 -17.76 2.18 10.26
N LYS A 58 -19.10 2.02 10.18
CA LYS A 58 -19.78 0.85 10.75
C LYS A 58 -19.36 -0.46 10.11
N PHE A 59 -19.10 -0.45 8.80
CA PHE A 59 -18.62 -1.63 8.08
C PHE A 59 -17.19 -1.99 8.53
N LEU A 60 -16.28 -1.01 8.59
CA LEU A 60 -14.89 -1.20 9.02
C LEU A 60 -14.81 -1.72 10.47
N SER A 61 -15.63 -1.19 11.38
CA SER A 61 -15.63 -1.61 12.79
C SER A 61 -16.44 -2.88 13.11
N SER A 62 -16.86 -3.65 12.10
CA SER A 62 -17.61 -4.89 12.31
C SER A 62 -16.74 -6.13 12.18
N ASP A 63 -16.70 -6.95 13.23
CA ASP A 63 -15.99 -8.25 13.26
C ASP A 63 -16.58 -9.30 12.31
N LYS A 64 -17.71 -9.00 11.66
CA LYS A 64 -18.33 -9.87 10.66
C LYS A 64 -17.72 -9.71 9.27
N ASN A 65 -17.03 -8.59 9.04
CA ASN A 65 -16.44 -8.27 7.76
C ASN A 65 -14.97 -8.71 7.78
N PRO A 66 -14.51 -9.46 6.76
CA PRO A 66 -13.11 -9.83 6.60
C PRO A 66 -12.19 -8.61 6.50
N VAL A 67 -10.96 -8.72 7.02
CA VAL A 67 -9.98 -7.62 7.03
C VAL A 67 -9.53 -7.22 5.63
N ASP A 68 -9.40 -8.16 4.69
CA ASP A 68 -9.08 -7.91 3.28
C ASP A 68 -10.13 -7.05 2.58
N VAL A 69 -11.41 -7.31 2.87
CA VAL A 69 -12.52 -6.49 2.35
C VAL A 69 -12.53 -5.11 3.01
N LYS A 70 -12.16 -4.98 4.29
CA LYS A 70 -12.01 -3.67 4.95
C LYS A 70 -10.87 -2.87 4.31
N ALA A 71 -9.74 -3.50 4.05
CA ALA A 71 -8.61 -2.91 3.34
C ALA A 71 -9.03 -2.45 1.93
N ALA A 72 -9.77 -3.27 1.20
CA ALA A 72 -10.28 -2.91 -0.12
C ALA A 72 -11.25 -1.72 -0.09
N VAL A 73 -12.09 -1.59 0.94
CA VAL A 73 -12.94 -0.40 1.12
C VAL A 73 -12.08 0.86 1.32
N ILE A 74 -11.01 0.78 2.11
CA ILE A 74 -10.11 1.93 2.33
C ILE A 74 -9.34 2.28 1.06
N ASN A 75 -8.82 1.27 0.35
CA ASN A 75 -8.14 1.44 -0.93
C ASN A 75 -9.07 2.07 -2.00
N ALA A 76 -10.36 1.69 -2.02
CA ALA A 76 -11.39 2.29 -2.87
C ALA A 76 -11.71 3.76 -2.54
N LEU A 77 -11.63 4.17 -1.27
CA LEU A 77 -11.73 5.59 -0.91
C LEU A 77 -10.57 6.40 -1.49
N SER A 78 -9.46 5.74 -1.82
CA SER A 78 -8.26 6.32 -2.43
C SER A 78 -7.68 7.46 -1.58
N TRP A 79 -6.76 8.23 -2.15
CA TRP A 79 -6.07 9.36 -1.53
C TRP A 79 -6.47 10.68 -2.23
N ASP A 80 -6.00 11.82 -1.73
CA ASP A 80 -6.07 13.13 -2.38
C ASP A 80 -4.78 13.90 -2.08
N ILE A 81 -4.23 14.61 -3.07
CA ILE A 81 -2.99 15.39 -2.92
C ILE A 81 -3.11 16.50 -1.86
N ASN A 82 -4.32 16.98 -1.60
CA ASN A 82 -4.60 17.97 -0.56
C ASN A 82 -4.86 17.34 0.82
N GLY A 83 -4.71 16.01 0.91
CA GLY A 83 -5.02 15.21 2.07
C GLY A 83 -6.52 14.96 2.26
N LYS A 84 -6.84 14.10 3.22
CA LYS A 84 -8.21 13.77 3.64
C LYS A 84 -8.32 13.82 5.18
N SER A 85 -9.51 13.52 5.70
CA SER A 85 -9.77 13.48 7.14
C SER A 85 -10.62 12.26 7.54
N ASN A 86 -10.53 11.19 6.74
CA ASN A 86 -11.27 9.97 6.97
C ASN A 86 -10.81 9.27 8.25
N ALA A 87 -9.52 9.28 8.57
CA ALA A 87 -8.97 8.75 9.80
C ALA A 87 -9.54 9.48 11.02
N THR A 88 -9.62 10.81 10.96
CA THR A 88 -10.23 11.63 12.02
C THR A 88 -11.70 11.26 12.22
N PHE A 89 -12.48 11.18 11.13
CA PHE A 89 -13.87 10.76 11.20
C PHE A 89 -14.04 9.34 11.78
N TYR A 90 -13.15 8.41 11.40
CA TYR A 90 -13.19 7.04 11.90
C TYR A 90 -12.83 6.96 13.39
N PHE A 91 -11.84 7.73 13.83
CA PHE A 91 -11.50 7.85 15.24
C PHE A 91 -12.68 8.37 16.07
N GLU A 92 -13.35 9.43 15.62
CA GLU A 92 -14.57 9.95 16.26
C GLU A 92 -15.69 8.90 16.31
N TYR A 93 -15.86 8.13 15.24
CA TYR A 93 -16.81 7.02 15.22
C TYR A 93 -16.47 5.95 16.28
N LEU A 94 -15.21 5.55 16.40
CA LEU A 94 -14.76 4.58 17.40
C LEU A 94 -14.94 5.12 18.83
N GLN A 95 -14.60 6.39 19.07
CA GLN A 95 -14.83 7.03 20.36
C GLN A 95 -16.32 7.00 20.74
N GLN A 96 -17.20 7.35 19.80
CA GLN A 96 -18.65 7.25 20.02
C GLN A 96 -19.11 5.79 20.24
N LYS A 97 -18.54 4.82 19.51
CA LYS A 97 -18.87 3.38 19.65
C LYS A 97 -18.57 2.85 21.06
N TYR A 98 -17.40 3.18 21.61
CA TYR A 98 -16.94 2.64 22.89
C TYR A 98 -17.38 3.45 24.11
N TYR A 99 -17.50 4.77 23.98
CA TYR A 99 -17.72 5.67 25.12
C TYR A 99 -19.03 6.47 25.06
N GLY A 100 -19.73 6.47 23.93
CA GLY A 100 -20.90 7.33 23.71
C GLY A 100 -20.52 8.80 23.80
N ASP A 101 -21.24 9.57 24.61
CA ASP A 101 -21.01 11.02 24.78
C ASP A 101 -20.00 11.35 25.90
N LYS A 102 -19.28 10.35 26.43
CA LYS A 102 -18.30 10.58 27.50
C LYS A 102 -17.01 11.16 26.92
N ILE A 103 -16.46 12.17 27.59
CA ILE A 103 -15.11 12.67 27.31
C ILE A 103 -14.12 11.69 27.93
N ASP A 104 -13.60 10.78 27.10
CA ASP A 104 -12.55 9.83 27.47
C ASP A 104 -11.60 9.66 26.27
N ASN A 105 -10.36 9.27 26.53
CA ASN A 105 -9.38 9.04 25.48
C ASN A 105 -9.49 7.59 24.99
N LEU A 106 -9.70 7.41 23.69
CA LEU A 106 -9.72 6.09 23.07
C LEU A 106 -8.34 5.43 23.24
N SER A 107 -8.30 4.29 23.94
CA SER A 107 -7.09 3.47 24.07
C SER A 107 -7.11 2.35 23.04
N PHE A 108 -6.00 2.16 22.32
CA PHE A 108 -5.83 1.05 21.38
C PHE A 108 -5.87 -0.33 22.06
N GLU A 109 -5.69 -0.40 23.39
CA GLU A 109 -5.90 -1.65 24.13
C GLU A 109 -7.34 -2.17 24.01
N GLN A 110 -8.32 -1.26 23.90
CA GLN A 110 -9.74 -1.60 23.84
C GLN A 110 -10.22 -1.92 22.42
N LEU A 111 -9.51 -1.41 21.41
CA LEU A 111 -9.81 -1.67 20.02
C LEU A 111 -9.34 -3.07 19.63
N ASN A 112 -10.11 -3.70 18.74
CA ASN A 112 -9.65 -4.94 18.11
C ASN A 112 -8.61 -4.63 17.02
N ALA A 113 -7.87 -5.66 16.57
CA ALA A 113 -6.80 -5.50 15.59
C ALA A 113 -7.30 -4.82 14.31
N ASP A 114 -8.43 -5.25 13.75
CA ASP A 114 -8.99 -4.70 12.52
C ASP A 114 -9.38 -3.22 12.64
N GLU A 115 -9.86 -2.78 13.81
CA GLU A 115 -10.21 -1.38 14.04
C GLU A 115 -8.97 -0.49 14.04
N ILE A 116 -7.89 -0.94 14.68
CA ILE A 116 -6.62 -0.22 14.70
C ILE A 116 -6.00 -0.24 13.30
N PHE A 117 -6.05 -1.40 12.63
CA PHE A 117 -5.62 -1.57 11.25
C PHE A 117 -6.32 -0.57 10.32
N CYS A 118 -7.65 -0.50 10.36
CA CYS A 118 -8.41 0.42 9.53
C CYS A 118 -8.07 1.88 9.86
N LEU A 119 -7.86 2.21 11.14
CA LEU A 119 -7.47 3.56 11.54
C LEU A 119 -6.08 3.91 10.99
N GLY A 120 -5.08 3.04 11.16
CA GLY A 120 -3.74 3.25 10.63
C GLY A 120 -3.71 3.36 9.12
N TYR A 121 -4.40 2.47 8.39
CA TYR A 121 -4.44 2.54 6.93
C TYR A 121 -5.15 3.82 6.44
N LEU A 122 -6.24 4.23 7.08
CA LEU A 122 -6.88 5.52 6.77
C LEU A 122 -5.93 6.70 7.06
N THR A 123 -5.16 6.67 8.15
CA THR A 123 -4.18 7.73 8.47
C THR A 123 -3.14 7.85 7.36
N ALA A 124 -2.59 6.73 6.88
CA ALA A 124 -1.63 6.75 5.77
C ALA A 124 -2.25 7.24 4.45
N MET A 125 -3.52 6.93 4.19
CA MET A 125 -4.23 7.39 2.99
C MET A 125 -4.67 8.86 3.08
N ASP A 126 -4.86 9.39 4.29
CA ASP A 126 -5.18 10.80 4.55
C ASP A 126 -3.96 11.70 4.34
N ASP A 127 -2.75 11.24 4.70
CA ASP A 127 -1.49 11.95 4.49
C ASP A 127 -0.34 10.97 4.16
N TYR A 128 -0.24 10.59 2.89
CA TYR A 128 0.79 9.63 2.44
C TYR A 128 2.21 10.22 2.38
N PHE A 129 2.36 11.52 2.66
CA PHE A 129 3.67 12.17 2.76
C PHE A 129 4.32 12.02 4.14
N ASP A 130 3.54 11.75 5.18
CA ASP A 130 4.02 11.52 6.55
C ASP A 130 3.24 10.37 7.19
N VAL A 131 3.82 9.17 7.08
CA VAL A 131 3.15 7.92 7.47
C VAL A 131 3.51 7.44 8.87
N MET A 132 4.30 8.19 9.64
CA MET A 132 4.82 7.72 10.94
C MET A 132 3.70 7.41 11.95
N ASP A 133 2.71 8.29 12.08
CA ASP A 133 1.55 8.05 12.96
C ASP A 133 0.73 6.83 12.49
N ALA A 134 0.69 6.58 11.17
CA ALA A 134 0.02 5.41 10.63
C ALA A 134 0.77 4.12 10.94
N LEU A 135 2.11 4.13 10.84
CA LEU A 135 2.99 3.01 11.16
C LEU A 135 2.87 2.61 12.64
N ASP A 136 2.86 3.59 13.56
CA ASP A 136 2.63 3.33 14.99
C ASP A 136 1.31 2.58 15.23
N MET A 137 0.25 2.93 14.50
CA MET A 137 -1.04 2.23 14.61
C MET A 137 -0.98 0.84 13.98
N LEU A 138 -0.37 0.71 12.81
CA LEU A 138 -0.28 -0.56 12.08
C LEU A 138 0.59 -1.58 12.81
N ASP A 139 1.66 -1.18 13.51
CA ASP A 139 2.45 -2.05 14.39
C ASP A 139 1.59 -2.60 15.54
N VAL A 140 0.75 -1.77 16.17
CA VAL A 140 -0.18 -2.24 17.20
C VAL A 140 -1.24 -3.19 16.61
N ALA A 141 -1.72 -2.93 15.40
CA ALA A 141 -2.66 -3.82 14.73
C ALA A 141 -2.03 -5.17 14.36
N TRP A 142 -0.81 -5.13 13.82
CA TRP A 142 -0.01 -6.29 13.45
C TRP A 142 0.33 -7.12 14.67
N SER A 143 0.82 -6.54 15.77
CA SER A 143 1.12 -7.29 17.00
C SER A 143 -0.11 -7.98 17.62
N LYS A 144 -1.33 -7.51 17.32
CA LYS A 144 -2.60 -8.15 17.72
C LYS A 144 -3.11 -9.19 16.72
N ASN A 145 -2.64 -9.19 15.48
CA ASN A 145 -3.04 -10.09 14.41
C ASN A 145 -1.87 -10.41 13.47
N ASP A 146 -0.79 -10.91 14.07
CA ASP A 146 0.54 -11.12 13.45
C ASP A 146 0.55 -12.23 12.39
N ARG A 147 -0.56 -12.96 12.28
CA ARG A 147 -0.76 -14.03 11.31
C ARG A 147 -1.59 -13.61 10.10
N SER A 148 -2.14 -12.41 10.05
CA SER A 148 -2.94 -11.98 8.90
C SER A 148 -2.03 -11.51 7.77
N PHE A 149 -2.12 -12.16 6.60
CA PHE A 149 -1.41 -11.70 5.41
C PHE A 149 -1.83 -10.28 5.02
N THR A 150 -3.14 -9.96 5.11
CA THR A 150 -3.64 -8.62 4.80
C THR A 150 -3.02 -7.56 5.69
N VAL A 151 -2.98 -7.79 7.00
CA VAL A 151 -2.42 -6.82 7.96
C VAL A 151 -0.92 -6.64 7.69
N SER A 152 -0.16 -7.73 7.53
CA SER A 152 1.28 -7.67 7.23
C SER A 152 1.56 -6.98 5.89
N MET A 153 0.81 -7.29 4.83
CA MET A 153 1.04 -6.73 3.50
C MET A 153 0.77 -5.23 3.44
N ILE A 154 -0.34 -4.78 4.04
CA ILE A 154 -0.63 -3.35 4.07
C ILE A 154 0.35 -2.60 4.97
N TYR A 155 0.75 -3.20 6.11
CA TYR A 155 1.78 -2.61 6.96
C TYR A 155 3.09 -2.42 6.20
N ALA A 156 3.57 -3.47 5.51
CA ALA A 156 4.77 -3.40 4.67
C ALA A 156 4.67 -2.37 3.54
N ILE A 157 3.50 -2.21 2.90
CA ILE A 157 3.31 -1.16 1.87
C ILE A 157 3.42 0.25 2.47
N VAL A 158 2.96 0.44 3.71
CA VAL A 158 3.12 1.73 4.40
C VAL A 158 4.57 1.95 4.84
N GLU A 159 5.28 0.90 5.29
CA GLU A 159 6.72 0.99 5.55
C GLU A 159 7.49 1.32 4.27
N ALA A 160 7.11 0.69 3.15
CA ALA A 160 7.68 0.95 1.84
C ALA A 160 7.43 2.39 1.38
N GLN A 161 6.31 3.01 1.79
CA GLN A 161 6.04 4.43 1.54
C GLN A 161 7.06 5.34 2.23
N ASP A 162 7.45 5.02 3.47
CA ASP A 162 8.51 5.74 4.20
C ASP A 162 9.89 5.47 3.58
N ALA A 163 10.18 4.21 3.22
CA ALA A 163 11.46 3.79 2.65
C ALA A 163 11.81 4.48 1.32
N MET A 164 10.82 4.93 0.55
CA MET A 164 11.03 5.68 -0.70
C MET A 164 12.00 6.86 -0.56
N ASP A 165 12.04 7.49 0.61
CA ASP A 165 12.86 8.68 0.83
C ASP A 165 14.35 8.36 1.02
N TYR A 166 14.72 7.10 1.26
CA TYR A 166 16.10 6.74 1.59
C TYR A 166 16.63 5.42 1.01
N ASP A 167 15.80 4.40 0.76
CA ASP A 167 16.25 3.11 0.21
C ASP A 167 15.18 2.51 -0.72
N TRP A 168 15.43 2.61 -2.03
CA TRP A 168 14.48 2.14 -3.05
C TRP A 168 14.48 0.62 -3.21
N CYS A 169 15.55 -0.07 -2.80
CA CYS A 169 15.56 -1.52 -2.79
C CYS A 169 14.78 -2.06 -1.58
N GLU A 170 14.87 -1.38 -0.43
CA GLU A 170 14.08 -1.70 0.76
C GLU A 170 12.56 -1.70 0.48
N VAL A 171 12.08 -0.78 -0.38
CA VAL A 171 10.68 -0.74 -0.84
C VAL A 171 10.21 -2.10 -1.39
N TRP A 172 11.06 -2.79 -2.15
CA TRP A 172 10.78 -4.13 -2.64
C TRP A 172 10.88 -5.18 -1.54
N PHE A 173 11.98 -5.19 -0.78
CA PHE A 173 12.23 -6.23 0.23
C PHE A 173 11.16 -6.28 1.32
N LEU A 174 10.65 -5.13 1.77
CA LEU A 174 9.53 -5.07 2.72
C LEU A 174 8.30 -5.85 2.21
N THR A 175 8.00 -5.74 0.91
CA THR A 175 6.90 -6.49 0.29
C THR A 175 7.26 -7.97 0.12
N GLU A 176 8.47 -8.26 -0.33
CA GLU A 176 8.97 -9.62 -0.58
C GLU A 176 8.98 -10.46 0.71
N ASP A 177 9.39 -9.88 1.83
CA ASP A 177 9.42 -10.55 3.14
C ASP A 177 8.03 -11.07 3.53
N VAL A 178 6.98 -10.28 3.30
CA VAL A 178 5.59 -10.72 3.55
C VAL A 178 5.17 -11.84 2.59
N LEU A 179 5.59 -11.79 1.32
CA LEU A 179 5.27 -12.83 0.34
C LEU A 179 5.93 -14.18 0.66
N LEU A 180 7.12 -14.14 1.24
CA LEU A 180 7.90 -15.33 1.59
C LEU A 180 7.56 -15.90 2.97
N ASP A 181 6.82 -15.18 3.81
CA ASP A 181 6.40 -15.65 5.13
C ASP A 181 5.28 -16.71 5.05
N GLU A 182 5.69 -17.98 5.02
CA GLU A 182 4.78 -19.13 5.02
C GLU A 182 3.96 -19.30 6.32
N SER A 183 4.24 -18.53 7.38
CA SER A 183 3.50 -18.59 8.65
C SER A 183 2.17 -17.82 8.62
N LEU A 184 2.05 -16.88 7.67
CA LEU A 184 0.88 -16.04 7.49
C LEU A 184 -0.31 -16.83 6.94
N ILE A 185 -1.49 -16.42 7.39
CA ILE A 185 -2.77 -16.88 6.88
C ILE A 185 -3.11 -16.01 5.68
N MET A 186 -3.14 -16.62 4.50
CA MET A 186 -3.60 -15.98 3.27
C MET A 186 -5.10 -15.64 3.35
N ASP A 187 -5.41 -14.50 3.95
CA ASP A 187 -6.76 -13.95 4.10
C ASP A 187 -7.09 -12.84 3.09
N MET A 188 -6.14 -12.49 2.21
CA MET A 188 -6.33 -11.60 1.06
C MET A 188 -6.58 -12.40 -0.24
N ARG A 189 -7.43 -11.88 -1.15
CA ARG A 189 -7.62 -12.46 -2.49
C ARG A 189 -6.30 -12.49 -3.28
N LYS A 190 -6.02 -13.61 -3.95
CA LYS A 190 -4.79 -13.78 -4.73
C LYS A 190 -4.66 -12.77 -5.86
N GLU A 191 -5.78 -12.40 -6.46
CA GLU A 191 -5.84 -11.39 -7.51
C GLU A 191 -5.44 -10.01 -6.97
N ALA A 192 -5.88 -9.68 -5.74
CA ALA A 192 -5.47 -8.44 -5.06
C ALA A 192 -3.99 -8.46 -4.70
N VAL A 193 -3.46 -9.60 -4.23
CA VAL A 193 -2.02 -9.79 -4.02
C VAL A 193 -1.26 -9.59 -5.33
N THR A 194 -1.77 -10.12 -6.44
CA THR A 194 -1.12 -9.95 -7.76
C THR A 194 -1.07 -8.48 -8.17
N ALA A 195 -2.17 -7.74 -7.99
CA ALA A 195 -2.20 -6.29 -8.26
C ALA A 195 -1.19 -5.51 -7.41
N ILE A 196 -1.01 -5.91 -6.14
CA ILE A 196 0.02 -5.36 -5.26
C ILE A 196 1.42 -5.64 -5.78
N VAL A 197 1.73 -6.92 -6.01
CA VAL A 197 3.07 -7.36 -6.39
C VAL A 197 3.47 -6.83 -7.76
N ASP A 198 2.54 -6.76 -8.72
CA ASP A 198 2.81 -6.21 -10.05
C ASP A 198 3.30 -4.76 -10.01
N TYR A 199 2.86 -3.99 -9.01
CA TYR A 199 3.36 -2.64 -8.77
C TYR A 199 4.67 -2.66 -7.97
N MET A 200 4.69 -3.33 -6.82
CA MET A 200 5.84 -3.29 -5.91
C MET A 200 7.12 -3.85 -6.53
N ARG A 201 7.01 -4.84 -7.43
CA ARG A 201 8.18 -5.39 -8.14
C ARG A 201 8.87 -4.41 -9.08
N LEU A 202 8.25 -3.27 -9.40
CA LEU A 202 8.92 -2.21 -10.17
C LEU A 202 10.17 -1.69 -9.42
N TYR A 203 10.23 -1.89 -8.10
CA TYR A 203 11.38 -1.52 -7.27
C TYR A 203 12.50 -2.58 -7.26
N GLU A 204 12.29 -3.79 -7.78
CA GLU A 204 13.34 -4.82 -7.86
C GLU A 204 14.58 -4.34 -8.62
N GLU A 205 14.41 -3.44 -9.60
CA GLU A 205 15.50 -2.91 -10.42
C GLU A 205 16.54 -2.12 -9.61
N TYR A 206 16.17 -1.59 -8.45
CA TYR A 206 17.07 -0.82 -7.58
C TYR A 206 17.94 -1.70 -6.68
N CYS A 207 17.73 -3.02 -6.70
CA CYS A 207 18.47 -3.97 -5.86
C CYS A 207 19.75 -4.51 -6.54
N GLU A 208 19.93 -4.32 -7.84
CA GLU A 208 21.10 -4.84 -8.57
C GLU A 208 22.42 -4.13 -8.20
N ASP A 209 22.36 -2.89 -7.68
CA ASP A 209 23.54 -2.12 -7.24
C ASP A 209 24.05 -2.49 -5.83
N TYR A 210 23.32 -3.34 -5.08
CA TYR A 210 23.66 -3.70 -3.69
C TYR A 210 24.77 -4.76 -3.59
N ASP A 211 24.95 -5.59 -4.63
CA ASP A 211 26.00 -6.62 -4.67
C ASP A 211 27.38 -6.04 -5.05
N ASP A 212 27.46 -4.95 -5.81
CA ASP A 212 28.74 -4.34 -6.22
C ASP A 212 29.34 -3.49 -5.09
N TYR A 213 28.51 -2.84 -4.26
CA TYR A 213 29.00 -2.00 -3.14
C TYR A 213 29.61 -2.81 -1.99
N ASN A 214 29.12 -4.04 -1.74
CA ASN A 214 29.65 -4.92 -0.70
C ASN A 214 30.98 -5.62 -1.08
N ASP A 215 31.41 -5.54 -2.34
CA ASP A 215 32.70 -6.11 -2.80
C ASP A 215 33.86 -5.09 -2.73
N TYR A 216 33.56 -3.78 -2.63
CA TYR A 216 34.58 -2.73 -2.51
C TYR A 216 35.05 -2.47 -1.07
N ASP A 217 34.18 -2.61 -0.06
CA ASP A 217 34.56 -2.40 1.35
C ASP A 217 35.24 -3.62 2.01
N GLY A 218 35.34 -4.75 1.29
CA GLY A 218 35.98 -5.98 1.77
C GLY A 218 37.49 -6.10 1.53
N ASN A 219 38.14 -5.14 0.86
CA ASN A 219 39.52 -5.30 0.36
C ASN A 219 40.57 -4.33 0.91
N ASP A 220 40.25 -3.52 1.93
CA ASP A 220 41.19 -2.53 2.50
C ASP A 220 41.72 -2.87 3.92
N GLU A 221 41.68 -4.14 4.35
CA GLU A 221 42.45 -4.60 5.52
C GLU A 221 43.07 -6.01 5.32
N GLN A 222 44.21 -6.09 4.62
CA GLN A 222 45.28 -7.09 4.87
C GLN A 222 46.69 -6.52 4.68
#